data_AF-A0A1S6XRY7-F1
#
_entry.id   AF-A0A1S6XRY7-F1
#
_cell.length_a   1.000
_cell.length_b   1.000
_cell.length_c   1.000
_cell.angle_alpha   90.00
_cell.angle_beta   90.00
_cell.angle_gamma   90.00
#
_symmetry.space_group_name_H-M   'P 1'
#
loop_
_entity.id
_entity.type
_entity.pdbx_description
1 polymer ?
#
loop_
_entity_poly.entity_id
_entity_poly.type
_entity_poly.pdbx_seq_one_letter_code
_entity_poly.pdbx_strand_id
1 'polypeptide(L)'
;MSDEKPDKESKTEEPTEHKIHKEEEKGNLPFSRELPIFSSLLSFSVISIFIAFPAISQLSHFLLQWLERPESWRINTAEDVKHLIYLVGGNVGLALAPILIIIPLIGISASAIQHVPRIIMERIRPQWSRVSLSNGFERIFSKAGLVEFLKSLTKLIGVSIIVYIMFFKNNTIFINALLTDAPALPEYIREKLVGLSLSFIVAVAAIAGFDLAWSRFHWRQKLRMSKQEIKEEHKSLEGNPMIKARMRSLAHDRMRLRMISNVPTATLIVANPTHFSVALRYKPPLIMHQLWLQKGKIFSPYKFVKLLSKMTSLLLKM
;
A
#
# COMPACT_ATOMS: atom_id res chain seq x y z
N MET A 1 -14.18 -20.81 -30.52
CA MET A 1 -12.90 -20.14 -30.21
C MET A 1 -12.51 -20.60 -28.83
N SER A 2 -11.61 -21.58 -28.77
CA SER A 2 -11.25 -22.32 -27.56
C SER A 2 -10.35 -21.42 -26.70
N ASP A 3 -10.76 -21.11 -25.48
CA ASP A 3 -9.89 -20.53 -24.44
C ASP A 3 -8.83 -21.58 -24.05
N GLU A 4 -7.75 -21.66 -24.84
CA GLU A 4 -6.52 -22.33 -24.41
C GLU A 4 -5.96 -21.51 -23.24
N LYS A 5 -6.12 -22.05 -22.02
CA LYS A 5 -5.38 -21.54 -20.86
C LYS A 5 -3.89 -21.58 -21.23
N PRO A 6 -3.18 -20.45 -21.24
CA PRO A 6 -1.78 -20.43 -21.62
C PRO A 6 -1.02 -21.36 -20.69
N ASP A 7 -0.28 -22.29 -21.29
CA ASP A 7 0.48 -23.31 -20.58
C ASP A 7 1.39 -22.63 -19.56
N LYS A 8 1.36 -23.05 -18.30
CA LYS A 8 2.15 -22.41 -17.21
C LYS A 8 3.65 -22.41 -17.53
N GLU A 9 4.08 -23.34 -18.37
CA GLU A 9 5.47 -23.50 -18.81
C GLU A 9 5.92 -22.38 -19.77
N SER A 10 4.99 -21.72 -20.46
CA SER A 10 5.28 -20.59 -21.37
C SER A 10 5.62 -19.27 -20.68
N LYS A 11 5.41 -19.18 -19.35
CA LYS A 11 5.57 -17.97 -18.54
C LYS A 11 6.96 -17.90 -17.91
N THR A 12 7.98 -17.65 -18.74
CA THR A 12 9.38 -17.59 -18.32
C THR A 12 9.87 -16.18 -17.99
N GLU A 13 9.24 -15.15 -18.56
CA GLU A 13 9.70 -13.77 -18.49
C GLU A 13 9.26 -13.07 -17.20
N GLU A 14 10.06 -12.10 -16.73
CA GLU A 14 9.71 -11.29 -15.58
C GLU A 14 8.49 -10.40 -15.86
N PRO A 15 7.64 -10.13 -14.84
CA PRO A 15 6.51 -9.21 -14.99
C PRO A 15 6.99 -7.78 -15.26
N THR A 16 6.31 -7.10 -16.18
CA THR A 16 6.46 -5.66 -16.40
C THR A 16 5.97 -4.85 -15.19
N GLU A 17 6.46 -3.61 -15.03
CA GLU A 17 5.98 -2.71 -13.98
C GLU A 17 4.49 -2.42 -14.10
N HIS A 18 3.96 -2.34 -15.32
CA HIS A 18 2.54 -2.11 -15.56
C HIS A 18 1.67 -3.29 -15.07
N LYS A 19 2.08 -4.55 -15.31
CA LYS A 19 1.39 -5.73 -14.77
C LYS A 19 1.43 -5.77 -13.24
N ILE A 20 2.57 -5.41 -12.64
CA ILE A 20 2.71 -5.29 -11.18
C ILE A 20 1.71 -4.28 -10.64
N HIS A 21 1.73 -3.04 -11.13
CA HIS A 21 0.82 -1.99 -10.69
C HIS A 21 -0.65 -2.35 -10.86
N LYS A 22 -1.02 -2.98 -11.98
CA LYS A 22 -2.40 -3.43 -12.21
C LYS A 22 -2.86 -4.47 -11.18
N GLU A 23 -1.98 -5.35 -10.73
CA GLU A 23 -2.30 -6.35 -9.70
C GLU A 23 -2.31 -5.72 -8.29
N GLU A 24 -1.46 -4.73 -8.03
CA GLU A 24 -1.51 -3.91 -6.82
C GLU A 24 -2.84 -3.13 -6.72
N GLU A 25 -3.31 -2.53 -7.80
CA GLU A 25 -4.59 -1.79 -7.88
C GLU A 25 -5.80 -2.69 -7.57
N LYS A 26 -5.75 -3.94 -8.03
CA LYS A 26 -6.76 -4.97 -7.70
C LYS A 26 -6.66 -5.48 -6.26
N GLY A 27 -5.60 -5.13 -5.54
CA GLY A 27 -5.34 -5.61 -4.17
C GLY A 27 -4.79 -7.01 -4.08
N ASN A 28 -4.19 -7.51 -5.16
CA ASN A 28 -3.46 -8.76 -5.17
C ASN A 28 -1.99 -8.50 -4.80
N LEU A 29 -1.73 -8.38 -3.50
CA LEU A 29 -0.42 -8.09 -2.93
C LEU A 29 0.17 -9.33 -2.21
N PRO A 30 1.50 -9.51 -2.19
CA PRO A 30 2.13 -10.62 -1.47
C PRO A 30 1.95 -10.47 0.04
N PHE A 31 1.15 -11.31 0.68
CA PHE A 31 0.89 -11.20 2.11
C PHE A 31 1.43 -12.42 2.86
N SER A 32 2.29 -12.16 3.86
CA SER A 32 2.75 -13.17 4.80
C SER A 32 1.75 -13.30 5.94
N ARG A 33 1.32 -14.54 6.20
CA ARG A 33 0.41 -14.85 7.31
C ARG A 33 1.14 -14.98 8.64
N GLU A 34 2.45 -15.20 8.60
CA GLU A 34 3.29 -15.40 9.78
C GLU A 34 3.70 -14.08 10.43
N LEU A 35 3.84 -13.00 9.65
CA LEU A 35 4.24 -11.71 10.22
C LEU A 35 3.22 -11.14 11.23
N PRO A 36 1.89 -11.21 11.01
CA PRO A 36 0.91 -10.84 12.03
C PRO A 36 1.03 -11.69 13.31
N ILE A 37 1.26 -13.00 13.19
CA ILE A 37 1.43 -13.92 14.33
C ILE A 37 2.70 -13.57 15.10
N PHE A 38 3.79 -13.30 14.40
CA PHE A 38 5.03 -12.80 15.00
C PHE A 38 4.79 -11.47 15.74
N SER A 39 4.07 -10.54 15.12
CA SER A 39 3.82 -9.21 15.69
C SER A 39 2.97 -9.26 16.96
N SER A 40 1.97 -10.14 17.02
CA SER A 40 1.12 -10.31 18.22
C SER A 40 1.92 -10.95 19.35
N LEU A 41 2.72 -11.96 19.04
CA LEU A 41 3.63 -12.58 20.00
C LEU A 41 4.65 -11.57 20.54
N LEU A 42 5.30 -10.80 19.65
CA LEU A 42 6.25 -9.77 20.04
C LEU A 42 5.60 -8.72 20.95
N SER A 43 4.39 -8.28 20.62
CA SER A 43 3.63 -7.33 21.45
C SER A 43 3.37 -7.89 22.84
N PHE A 44 2.87 -9.14 22.90
CA PHE A 44 2.60 -9.82 24.15
C PHE A 44 3.85 -9.99 25.00
N SER A 45 4.97 -10.35 24.39
CA SER A 45 6.26 -10.49 25.08
C SER A 45 6.79 -9.16 25.60
N VAL A 46 6.73 -8.08 24.81
CA VAL A 46 7.15 -6.75 25.26
C VAL A 46 6.32 -6.31 26.47
N ILE A 47 5.00 -6.47 26.40
CA ILE A 47 4.10 -6.14 27.52
C ILE A 47 4.43 -7.01 28.73
N SER A 48 4.52 -8.33 28.55
CA SER A 48 4.72 -9.27 29.67
C SER A 48 6.06 -9.07 30.38
N ILE A 49 7.14 -8.83 29.61
CA ILE A 49 8.50 -8.75 30.14
C ILE A 49 8.75 -7.39 30.80
N PHE A 50 8.33 -6.29 30.17
CA PHE A 50 8.74 -4.95 30.60
C PHE A 50 7.67 -4.20 31.38
N ILE A 51 6.39 -4.56 31.25
CA ILE A 51 5.27 -3.70 31.68
C ILE A 51 4.34 -4.40 32.66
N ALA A 52 4.01 -5.67 32.40
CA ALA A 52 3.03 -6.41 33.18
C ALA A 52 3.46 -6.54 34.64
N PHE A 53 4.74 -6.78 34.92
CA PHE A 53 5.19 -6.97 36.30
C PHE A 53 5.03 -5.70 37.17
N PRO A 54 5.53 -4.50 36.79
CA PRO A 54 5.23 -3.26 37.50
C PRO A 54 3.73 -2.95 37.58
N ALA A 55 2.98 -3.16 36.50
CA ALA A 55 1.55 -2.86 36.46
C ALA A 55 0.74 -3.77 37.39
N ILE A 56 1.04 -5.08 37.40
CA ILE A 56 0.41 -6.07 38.28
C ILE A 56 0.77 -5.80 39.73
N SER A 57 2.02 -5.44 40.03
CA SER A 57 2.44 -5.10 41.40
C SER A 57 1.74 -3.84 41.92
N GLN A 58 1.60 -2.81 41.09
CA GLN A 58 0.84 -1.61 41.47
C GLN A 58 -0.64 -1.92 41.66
N LEU A 59 -1.23 -2.69 40.74
CA LEU A 59 -2.63 -3.08 40.83
C LEU A 59 -2.89 -3.98 42.04
N SER A 60 -1.99 -4.92 42.35
CA SER A 60 -2.13 -5.79 43.52
C SER A 60 -2.01 -5.00 44.82
N HIS A 61 -1.08 -4.05 44.92
CA HIS A 61 -1.01 -3.14 46.06
C HIS A 61 -2.27 -2.29 46.21
N PHE A 62 -2.80 -1.77 45.10
CA PHE A 62 -4.06 -1.02 45.11
C PHE A 62 -5.23 -1.88 45.61
N LEU A 63 -5.38 -3.11 45.08
CA LEU A 63 -6.44 -4.04 45.48
C LEU A 63 -6.28 -4.51 46.93
N LEU A 64 -5.05 -4.72 47.41
CA LEU A 64 -4.77 -5.08 48.80
C LEU A 64 -5.14 -3.94 49.74
N GLN A 65 -4.76 -2.70 49.44
CA GLN A 65 -5.19 -1.53 50.23
C GLN A 65 -6.72 -1.39 50.26
N TRP A 66 -7.37 -1.76 49.16
CA TRP A 66 -8.82 -1.79 49.07
C TRP A 66 -9.43 -2.84 50.02
N LEU A 67 -8.84 -4.03 50.08
CA LEU A 67 -9.29 -5.13 50.92
C LEU A 67 -8.93 -4.97 52.40
N GLU A 68 -7.76 -4.40 52.70
CA GLU A 68 -7.24 -4.24 54.07
C GLU A 68 -7.89 -3.09 54.84
N ARG A 69 -8.44 -2.09 54.14
CA ARG A 69 -9.02 -0.89 54.77
C ARG A 69 -10.40 -0.55 54.20
N PRO A 70 -11.39 -1.44 54.33
CA PRO A 70 -12.73 -1.20 53.79
C PRO A 70 -13.37 0.07 54.38
N GLU A 71 -13.09 0.40 55.65
CA GLU A 71 -13.60 1.62 56.28
C GLU A 71 -13.04 2.93 55.71
N SER A 72 -11.90 2.88 55.01
CA SER A 72 -11.30 4.07 54.39
C SER A 72 -12.01 4.53 53.11
N TRP A 73 -12.88 3.67 52.55
CA TRP A 73 -13.62 3.93 51.32
C TRP A 73 -15.07 4.30 51.63
N ARG A 74 -15.35 5.59 51.70
CA ARG A 74 -16.72 6.09 51.88
C ARG A 74 -17.52 5.84 50.60
N ILE A 75 -18.76 5.38 50.74
CA ILE A 75 -19.72 5.18 49.63
C ILE A 75 -21.10 5.78 49.98
N ASN A 76 -21.09 6.82 50.81
CA ASN A 76 -22.31 7.36 51.41
C ASN A 76 -23.02 8.38 50.51
N THR A 77 -22.27 9.01 49.59
CA THR A 77 -22.80 10.01 48.66
C THR A 77 -22.53 9.64 47.20
N ALA A 78 -23.30 10.23 46.28
CA ALA A 78 -23.06 10.07 44.84
C ALA A 78 -21.69 10.60 44.40
N GLU A 79 -21.12 11.57 45.12
CA GLU A 79 -19.79 12.11 44.87
C GLU A 79 -18.69 11.12 45.28
N ASP A 80 -18.85 10.46 46.43
CA ASP A 80 -17.94 9.40 46.88
C ASP A 80 -17.86 8.25 45.85
N VAL A 81 -19.01 7.83 45.32
CA VAL A 81 -19.09 6.77 44.30
C VAL A 81 -18.40 7.20 43.00
N LYS A 82 -18.59 8.45 42.56
CA LYS A 82 -17.89 8.98 41.37
C LYS A 82 -16.37 8.98 41.57
N HIS A 83 -15.90 9.46 42.72
CA HIS A 83 -14.48 9.48 43.04
C HIS A 83 -13.87 8.07 43.03
N LEU A 84 -14.58 7.09 43.59
CA LEU A 84 -14.17 5.69 43.57
C LEU A 84 -14.10 5.12 42.14
N ILE A 85 -15.08 5.43 41.28
CA ILE A 85 -15.06 5.03 39.87
C ILE A 85 -13.85 5.63 39.14
N TYR A 86 -13.51 6.90 39.37
CA TYR A 86 -12.35 7.53 38.75
C TYR A 86 -11.03 6.92 39.24
N LEU A 87 -10.91 6.62 40.53
CA LEU A 87 -9.71 5.98 41.09
C LEU A 87 -9.51 4.56 40.55
N VAL A 88 -10.56 3.73 40.59
CA VAL A 88 -10.49 2.35 40.08
C VAL A 88 -10.29 2.37 38.57
N GLY A 89 -11.08 3.17 37.85
CA GLY A 89 -10.98 3.33 36.40
C GLY A 89 -9.62 3.87 35.96
N GLY A 90 -9.01 4.77 36.73
CA GLY A 90 -7.66 5.29 36.49
C GLY A 90 -6.59 4.23 36.64
N ASN A 91 -6.59 3.47 37.75
CA ASN A 91 -5.62 2.41 37.99
C ASN A 91 -5.75 1.25 36.99
N VAL A 92 -6.98 0.79 36.73
CA VAL A 92 -7.25 -0.23 35.71
C VAL A 92 -6.92 0.30 34.32
N GLY A 93 -7.27 1.54 34.01
CA GLY A 93 -6.95 2.20 32.75
C GLY A 93 -5.45 2.30 32.51
N LEU A 94 -4.66 2.68 33.51
CA LEU A 94 -3.20 2.70 33.44
C LEU A 94 -2.60 1.31 33.26
N ALA A 95 -3.15 0.28 33.93
CA ALA A 95 -2.70 -1.10 33.76
C ALA A 95 -3.00 -1.65 32.35
N LEU A 96 -4.13 -1.24 31.75
CA LEU A 96 -4.54 -1.68 30.42
C LEU A 96 -3.97 -0.82 29.28
N ALA A 97 -3.60 0.43 29.54
CA ALA A 97 -3.12 1.37 28.52
C ALA A 97 -1.98 0.80 27.66
N PRO A 98 -0.96 0.11 28.22
CA PRO A 98 0.10 -0.50 27.41
C PRO A 98 -0.43 -1.55 26.43
N ILE A 99 -1.41 -2.36 26.83
CA ILE A 99 -2.04 -3.37 25.95
C ILE A 99 -2.76 -2.66 24.80
N LEU A 100 -3.54 -1.63 25.11
CA LEU A 100 -4.32 -0.86 24.14
C LEU A 100 -3.46 -0.03 23.18
N ILE A 101 -2.23 0.33 23.57
CA ILE A 101 -1.31 1.13 22.74
C ILE A 101 -0.36 0.22 21.95
N ILE A 102 0.32 -0.71 22.63
CA ILE A 102 1.42 -1.48 22.05
C ILE A 102 0.91 -2.50 21.03
N ILE A 103 -0.19 -3.20 21.31
CA ILE A 103 -0.71 -4.21 20.38
C ILE A 103 -1.14 -3.57 19.05
N PRO A 104 -1.97 -2.52 19.02
CA PRO A 104 -2.29 -1.86 17.75
C PRO A 104 -1.06 -1.24 17.10
N LEU A 105 -0.15 -0.63 17.87
CA LEU A 105 1.05 0.01 17.32
C LEU A 105 1.93 -1.00 16.58
N ILE A 106 2.26 -2.12 17.22
CA ILE A 106 3.11 -3.16 16.62
C ILE A 106 2.35 -3.89 15.50
N GLY A 107 1.06 -4.19 15.67
CA GLY A 107 0.24 -4.84 14.64
C GLY A 107 0.10 -3.99 13.36
N ILE A 108 -0.16 -2.69 13.51
CA ILE A 108 -0.22 -1.73 12.40
C ILE A 108 1.16 -1.61 11.75
N SER A 109 2.22 -1.50 12.55
CA SER A 109 3.60 -1.43 12.04
C SER A 109 3.96 -2.67 11.22
N ALA A 110 3.63 -3.87 11.72
CA ALA A 110 3.86 -5.12 11.00
C ALA A 110 3.07 -5.18 9.69
N SER A 111 1.81 -4.71 9.66
CA SER A 111 1.05 -4.61 8.41
C SER A 111 1.65 -3.59 7.45
N ALA A 112 2.10 -2.43 7.95
CA ALA A 112 2.68 -1.37 7.16
C ALA A 112 4.03 -1.77 6.53
N ILE A 113 4.83 -2.59 7.23
CA ILE A 113 6.06 -3.19 6.70
C ILE A 113 5.78 -4.11 5.51
N GLN A 114 4.62 -4.79 5.50
CA GLN A 114 4.24 -5.61 4.36
C GLN A 114 3.78 -4.75 3.19
N HIS A 115 2.83 -3.85 3.42
CA HIS A 115 2.24 -2.98 2.40
C HIS A 115 1.81 -1.64 2.97
N VAL A 116 1.97 -0.59 2.18
CA VAL A 116 1.39 0.73 2.48
C VAL A 116 -0.15 0.59 2.52
N PRO A 117 -0.83 1.16 3.53
CA PRO A 117 -2.30 1.16 3.59
C PRO A 117 -2.92 1.76 2.32
N ARG A 118 -3.80 1.01 1.66
CA ARG A 118 -4.53 1.44 0.46
C ARG A 118 -5.99 1.01 0.56
N ILE A 119 -6.90 1.88 0.11
CA ILE A 119 -8.33 1.59 0.05
C ILE A 119 -8.65 1.02 -1.32
N ILE A 120 -9.15 -0.22 -1.35
CA ILE A 120 -9.47 -0.94 -2.60
C ILE A 120 -10.95 -1.26 -2.60
N MET A 121 -11.73 -0.40 -3.28
CA MET A 121 -13.20 -0.47 -3.26
C MET A 121 -13.74 -1.79 -3.81
N GLU A 122 -13.05 -2.40 -4.76
CA GLU A 122 -13.46 -3.69 -5.32
C GLU A 122 -13.40 -4.83 -4.29
N ARG A 123 -12.52 -4.73 -3.29
CA ARG A 123 -12.38 -5.75 -2.24
C ARG A 123 -13.45 -5.65 -1.14
N ILE A 124 -14.05 -4.47 -0.97
CA ILE A 124 -15.08 -4.13 0.02
C ILE A 124 -16.48 -4.57 -0.46
N ARG A 125 -16.67 -4.76 -1.77
CA ARG A 125 -17.96 -5.17 -2.32
C ARG A 125 -18.36 -6.57 -1.83
N PRO A 126 -19.61 -6.78 -1.40
CA PRO A 126 -20.10 -8.10 -1.02
C PRO A 126 -20.11 -9.01 -2.25
N GLN A 127 -19.42 -10.15 -2.14
CA GLN A 127 -19.37 -11.18 -3.17
C GLN A 127 -20.04 -12.44 -2.64
N TRP A 128 -21.21 -12.80 -3.20
CA TRP A 128 -21.98 -13.98 -2.79
C TRP A 128 -21.19 -15.29 -2.89
N SER A 129 -20.22 -15.35 -3.82
CA SER A 129 -19.30 -16.48 -3.98
C SER A 129 -18.38 -16.73 -2.77
N ARG A 130 -18.18 -15.74 -1.89
CA ARG A 130 -17.38 -15.88 -0.66
C ARG A 130 -18.16 -16.44 0.53
N VAL A 131 -19.50 -16.45 0.46
CA VAL A 131 -20.40 -16.85 1.57
C VAL A 131 -20.96 -18.27 1.37
N SER A 132 -20.78 -18.88 0.20
CA SER A 132 -21.29 -20.23 -0.05
C SER A 132 -20.55 -21.30 0.76
N LEU A 133 -21.33 -22.12 1.48
CA LEU A 133 -20.82 -23.24 2.28
C LEU A 133 -20.15 -24.31 1.42
N SER A 134 -20.71 -24.63 0.24
CA SER A 134 -20.17 -25.63 -0.68
C SER A 134 -18.75 -25.29 -1.15
N ASN A 135 -18.52 -24.05 -1.59
CA ASN A 135 -17.20 -23.57 -1.98
C ASN A 135 -16.23 -23.53 -0.80
N GLY A 136 -16.74 -23.30 0.42
CA GLY A 136 -15.96 -23.39 1.65
C GLY A 136 -15.41 -24.79 1.90
N PHE A 137 -16.25 -25.81 1.80
CA PHE A 137 -15.85 -27.22 1.93
C PHE A 137 -14.84 -27.63 0.85
N GLU A 138 -15.10 -27.27 -0.41
CA GLU A 138 -14.18 -27.57 -1.50
C GLU A 138 -12.81 -26.91 -1.26
N ARG A 139 -12.77 -25.66 -0.77
CA ARG A 139 -11.51 -24.98 -0.46
C ARG A 139 -10.72 -25.68 0.65
N ILE A 140 -11.38 -26.16 1.70
CA ILE A 140 -10.74 -26.86 2.83
C ILE A 140 -10.25 -28.25 2.43
N PHE A 141 -11.08 -29.04 1.74
CA PHE A 141 -10.77 -30.43 1.36
C PHE A 141 -10.12 -30.56 -0.04
N SER A 142 -9.75 -29.45 -0.68
CA SER A 142 -8.99 -29.47 -1.93
C SER A 142 -7.53 -29.87 -1.72
N LYS A 143 -6.85 -30.25 -2.81
CA LYS A 143 -5.38 -30.41 -2.85
C LYS A 143 -4.65 -29.15 -2.34
N ALA A 144 -5.19 -27.97 -2.63
CA ALA A 144 -4.62 -26.72 -2.14
C ALA A 144 -4.75 -26.58 -0.62
N GLY A 145 -5.90 -26.97 -0.05
CA GLY A 145 -6.12 -27.03 1.40
C GLY A 145 -5.16 -27.98 2.11
N LEU A 146 -4.97 -29.19 1.57
CA LEU A 146 -4.02 -30.17 2.11
C LEU A 146 -2.57 -29.65 2.11
N VAL A 147 -2.15 -28.99 1.02
CA VAL A 147 -0.81 -28.37 0.92
C VAL A 147 -0.63 -27.27 1.96
N GLU A 148 -1.65 -26.44 2.18
CA GLU A 148 -1.58 -25.37 3.18
C GLU A 148 -1.57 -25.91 4.62
N PHE A 149 -2.31 -26.99 4.88
CA PHE A 149 -2.27 -27.73 6.13
C PHE A 149 -0.88 -28.30 6.40
N LEU A 150 -0.29 -29.00 5.43
CA LEU A 150 1.05 -29.58 5.56
C LEU A 150 2.09 -28.50 5.86
N LYS A 151 2.06 -27.35 5.17
CA LYS A 151 2.95 -26.23 5.48
C LYS A 151 2.77 -25.74 6.92
N SER A 152 1.53 -25.60 7.38
CA SER A 152 1.23 -25.13 8.73
C SER A 152 1.72 -26.13 9.78
N LEU A 153 1.55 -27.43 9.52
CA LEU A 153 2.06 -28.51 10.36
C LEU A 153 3.59 -28.52 10.42
N THR A 154 4.27 -28.34 9.28
CA THR A 154 5.74 -28.23 9.22
C THR A 154 6.23 -27.04 10.05
N LYS A 155 5.58 -25.87 9.94
CA LYS A 155 5.91 -24.69 10.75
C LYS A 155 5.74 -24.98 12.24
N LEU A 156 4.64 -25.60 12.65
CA LEU A 156 4.36 -25.97 14.03
C LEU A 156 5.41 -26.94 14.59
N ILE A 157 5.76 -27.98 13.83
CA ILE A 157 6.84 -28.92 14.22
C ILE A 157 8.17 -28.17 14.35
N GLY A 158 8.49 -27.29 13.40
CA GLY A 158 9.70 -26.48 13.43
C GLY A 158 9.81 -25.61 14.68
N VAL A 159 8.75 -24.87 15.03
CA VAL A 159 8.68 -24.09 16.28
C VAL A 159 8.86 -25.00 17.49
N SER A 160 8.12 -26.11 17.57
CA SER A 160 8.20 -27.05 18.69
C SER A 160 9.60 -27.61 18.90
N ILE A 161 10.31 -27.95 17.81
CA ILE A 161 11.70 -28.43 17.89
C ILE A 161 12.64 -27.32 18.41
N ILE A 162 12.53 -26.11 17.89
CA ILE A 162 13.38 -24.99 18.32
C ILE A 162 13.17 -24.71 19.80
N VAL A 163 11.91 -24.64 20.24
CA VAL A 163 11.55 -24.42 21.65
C VAL A 163 12.03 -25.57 22.53
N TYR A 164 11.88 -26.81 22.07
CA TYR A 164 12.39 -27.98 22.79
C TYR A 164 13.91 -27.92 22.96
N ILE A 165 14.66 -27.57 21.91
CA ILE A 165 16.12 -27.45 21.97
C ILE A 165 16.55 -26.29 22.87
N MET A 166 15.94 -25.12 22.71
CA MET A 166 16.31 -23.92 23.46
C MET A 166 15.94 -23.99 24.94
N PHE A 167 14.83 -24.65 25.28
CA PHE A 167 14.29 -24.63 26.64
C PHE A 167 14.32 -25.98 27.36
N PHE A 168 14.05 -27.11 26.70
CA PHE A 168 13.88 -28.40 27.37
C PHE A 168 15.14 -29.29 27.34
N LYS A 169 15.98 -29.19 26.30
CA LYS A 169 17.11 -30.12 26.09
C LYS A 169 18.15 -30.12 27.21
N ASN A 170 18.43 -28.97 27.82
CA ASN A 170 19.46 -28.82 28.86
C ASN A 170 18.87 -28.41 30.21
N ASN A 171 17.61 -28.79 30.45
CA ASN A 171 16.82 -28.11 31.45
C ASN A 171 16.95 -28.71 32.86
N THR A 172 17.63 -27.99 33.76
CA THR A 172 17.66 -28.25 35.20
C THR A 172 16.65 -27.39 35.98
N ILE A 173 15.71 -26.71 35.32
CA ILE A 173 14.78 -25.75 35.92
C ILE A 173 14.00 -26.34 37.08
N PHE A 174 13.48 -27.56 36.96
CA PHE A 174 12.72 -28.18 38.05
C PHE A 174 13.60 -28.50 39.26
N ILE A 175 14.83 -28.98 39.03
CA ILE A 175 15.80 -29.28 40.08
C ILE A 175 16.24 -27.98 40.77
N ASN A 176 16.60 -26.96 40.00
CA ASN A 176 17.03 -25.68 40.53
C ASN A 176 15.89 -24.93 41.23
N ALA A 177 14.63 -25.06 40.76
CA ALA A 177 13.47 -24.49 41.44
C ALA A 177 13.26 -25.12 42.83
N LEU A 178 13.46 -26.43 42.97
CA LEU A 178 13.41 -27.11 44.27
C LEU A 178 14.52 -26.66 45.23
N LEU A 179 15.65 -26.22 44.69
CA LEU A 179 16.81 -25.73 45.44
C LEU A 179 16.79 -24.21 45.69
N THR A 180 15.81 -23.49 45.15
CA THR A 180 15.70 -22.03 45.29
C THR A 180 14.89 -21.68 46.52
N ASP A 181 15.38 -20.74 47.33
CA ASP A 181 14.66 -20.24 48.51
C ASP A 181 13.28 -19.67 48.14
N ALA A 182 12.30 -19.85 49.03
CA ALA A 182 10.91 -19.44 48.79
C ALA A 182 10.75 -17.96 48.35
N PRO A 183 11.51 -16.97 48.89
CA PRO A 183 11.40 -15.57 48.45
C PRO A 183 11.98 -15.32 47.05
N ALA A 184 12.96 -16.12 46.60
CA ALA A 184 13.63 -15.98 45.31
C ALA A 184 12.92 -16.74 44.18
N LEU A 185 12.03 -17.68 44.53
CA LEU A 185 11.33 -18.54 43.58
C LEU A 185 10.52 -17.76 42.50
N PRO A 186 9.78 -16.66 42.81
CA PRO A 186 9.05 -15.91 41.79
C PRO A 186 9.97 -15.25 40.74
N GLU A 187 11.12 -14.72 41.19
CA GLU A 187 12.14 -14.12 40.32
C GLU A 187 12.74 -15.17 39.39
N TYR A 188 13.09 -16.34 39.95
CA TYR A 188 13.62 -17.47 39.21
C TYR A 188 12.64 -17.94 38.11
N ILE A 189 11.37 -18.14 38.45
CA ILE A 189 10.34 -18.53 37.49
C ILE A 189 10.20 -17.47 36.40
N ARG A 190 10.22 -16.18 36.75
CA ARG A 190 10.14 -15.09 35.78
C ARG A 190 11.28 -15.15 34.78
N GLU A 191 12.54 -15.27 35.25
CA GLU A 191 13.72 -15.37 34.37
C GLU A 191 13.55 -16.51 33.34
N LYS A 192 13.06 -17.67 33.78
CA LYS A 192 12.84 -18.82 32.90
C LYS A 192 11.70 -18.62 31.92
N LEU A 193 10.60 -17.98 32.33
CA LEU A 193 9.50 -17.62 31.43
C LEU A 193 9.94 -16.58 30.39
N VAL A 194 10.77 -15.61 30.77
CA VAL A 194 11.36 -14.63 29.85
C VAL A 194 12.25 -15.35 28.82
N GLY A 195 13.11 -16.26 29.26
CA GLY A 195 13.95 -17.07 28.37
C GLY A 195 13.15 -17.93 27.40
N LEU A 196 12.08 -18.57 27.88
CA LEU A 196 11.14 -19.31 27.03
C LEU A 196 10.46 -18.40 26.00
N SER A 197 9.97 -17.25 26.43
CA SER A 197 9.31 -16.26 25.57
C SER A 197 10.25 -15.78 24.46
N LEU A 198 11.49 -15.40 24.81
CA LEU A 198 12.50 -14.98 23.84
C LEU A 198 12.84 -16.10 22.84
N SER A 199 12.96 -17.35 23.30
CA SER A 199 13.18 -18.51 22.44
C SER A 199 12.05 -18.68 21.43
N PHE A 200 10.80 -18.51 21.88
CA PHE A 200 9.61 -18.58 21.03
C PHE A 200 9.60 -17.45 19.99
N ILE A 201 9.93 -16.22 20.39
CA ILE A 201 10.01 -15.06 19.50
C ILE A 201 11.05 -15.30 18.41
N VAL A 202 12.24 -15.78 18.76
CA VAL A 202 13.32 -16.04 17.78
C VAL A 202 12.90 -17.13 16.78
N ALA A 203 12.29 -18.21 17.25
CA ALA A 203 11.78 -19.27 16.39
C ALA A 203 10.74 -18.77 15.39
N VAL A 204 9.74 -18.02 15.88
CA VAL A 204 8.66 -17.46 15.04
C VAL A 204 9.20 -16.36 14.12
N ALA A 205 10.17 -15.54 14.56
CA ALA A 205 10.81 -14.53 13.74
C ALA A 205 11.50 -15.16 12.51
N ALA A 206 12.22 -16.27 12.69
CA ALA A 206 12.88 -16.97 11.60
C ALA A 206 11.86 -17.47 10.56
N ILE A 207 10.76 -18.08 11.03
CA ILE A 207 9.69 -18.57 10.16
C ILE A 207 8.96 -17.43 9.46
N ALA A 208 8.67 -16.33 10.17
CA ALA A 208 8.01 -15.16 9.61
C ALA A 208 8.88 -14.47 8.55
N GLY A 209 10.19 -14.35 8.80
CA GLY A 209 11.14 -13.83 7.82
C GLY A 209 11.19 -14.69 6.55
N PHE A 210 11.24 -16.02 6.72
CA PHE A 210 11.19 -16.95 5.59
C PHE A 210 9.87 -16.85 4.81
N ASP A 211 8.72 -16.84 5.51
CA ASP A 211 7.39 -16.76 4.88
C ASP A 211 7.19 -15.41 4.16
N LEU A 212 7.76 -14.32 4.69
CA LEU A 212 7.76 -13.01 4.04
C LEU A 212 8.59 -13.00 2.75
N ALA A 213 9.80 -13.56 2.78
CA ALA A 213 10.63 -13.68 1.58
C ALA A 213 9.96 -14.60 0.54
N TRP A 214 9.45 -15.75 0.99
CA TRP A 214 8.78 -16.73 0.15
C TRP A 214 7.49 -16.20 -0.48
N SER A 215 6.65 -15.50 0.28
CA SER A 215 5.40 -14.92 -0.23
C SER A 215 5.65 -13.87 -1.31
N ARG A 216 6.67 -13.01 -1.14
CA ARG A 216 7.11 -12.04 -2.15
C ARG A 216 7.65 -12.72 -3.40
N PHE A 217 8.51 -13.72 -3.24
CA PHE A 217 9.06 -14.49 -4.35
C PHE A 217 7.96 -15.22 -5.13
N HIS A 218 7.10 -15.96 -4.43
CA HIS A 218 6.02 -16.74 -5.02
C HIS A 218 4.99 -15.86 -5.74
N TRP A 219 4.70 -14.67 -5.20
CA TRP A 219 3.84 -13.69 -5.86
C TRP A 219 4.47 -13.17 -7.15
N ARG A 220 5.75 -12.77 -7.16
CA ARG A 220 6.45 -12.39 -8.39
C ARG A 220 6.46 -13.52 -9.42
N GLN A 221 6.63 -14.76 -8.98
CA GLN A 221 6.58 -15.93 -9.86
C GLN A 221 5.20 -16.11 -10.50
N LYS A 222 4.11 -15.86 -9.78
CA LYS A 222 2.74 -15.88 -10.34
C LYS A 222 2.49 -14.78 -11.35
N LEU A 223 3.22 -13.67 -11.25
CA LEU A 223 3.09 -12.54 -12.17
C LEU A 223 3.90 -12.72 -13.46
N ARG A 224 4.75 -13.75 -13.57
CA ARG A 224 5.52 -14.03 -14.79
C ARG A 224 4.67 -14.03 -16.05
N MET A 225 5.29 -13.61 -17.13
CA MET A 225 4.65 -13.37 -18.42
C MET A 225 5.25 -14.28 -19.48
N SER A 226 4.48 -14.56 -20.53
CA SER A 226 5.05 -15.11 -21.76
C SER A 226 5.59 -13.99 -22.64
N LYS A 227 6.50 -14.30 -23.57
CA LYS A 227 6.99 -13.33 -24.56
C LYS A 227 5.85 -12.70 -25.38
N GLN A 228 4.80 -13.48 -25.62
CA GLN A 228 3.61 -13.00 -26.32
C GLN A 228 2.81 -12.00 -25.47
N GLU A 229 2.58 -12.30 -24.18
CA GLU A 229 1.90 -11.38 -23.24
C GLU A 229 2.64 -10.05 -23.16
N ILE A 230 3.98 -10.05 -23.08
CA ILE A 230 4.80 -8.81 -23.04
C ILE A 230 4.63 -8.00 -24.32
N LYS A 231 4.69 -8.66 -25.48
CA LYS A 231 4.53 -7.99 -26.79
C LYS A 231 3.15 -7.36 -26.94
N GLU A 232 2.12 -8.03 -26.44
CA GLU A 232 0.74 -7.51 -26.44
C GLU A 232 0.59 -6.34 -25.47
N GLU A 233 1.21 -6.41 -24.30
CA GLU A 233 1.22 -5.31 -23.33
C GLU A 233 1.90 -4.06 -23.90
N HIS A 234 3.08 -4.19 -24.51
CA HIS A 234 3.74 -3.07 -25.20
C HIS A 234 2.87 -2.46 -26.30
N LYS A 235 2.20 -3.28 -27.11
CA LYS A 235 1.26 -2.80 -28.13
C LYS A 235 0.08 -2.04 -27.52
N SER A 236 -0.41 -2.48 -26.36
CA SER A 236 -1.52 -1.81 -25.67
C SER A 236 -1.10 -0.48 -25.04
N LEU A 237 0.12 -0.41 -24.48
CA LEU A 237 0.66 0.78 -23.82
C LEU A 237 1.05 1.87 -24.83
N GLU A 238 1.75 1.49 -25.90
CA GLU A 238 2.20 2.44 -26.94
C GLU A 238 1.09 2.78 -27.95
N GLY A 239 0.01 1.99 -27.95
CA GLY A 239 -1.05 2.00 -28.94
C GLY A 239 -0.59 1.39 -30.27
N ASN A 240 -1.54 0.95 -31.10
CA ASN A 240 -1.18 0.39 -32.41
C ASN A 240 -0.51 1.48 -33.27
N PRO A 241 0.75 1.29 -33.71
CA PRO A 241 1.48 2.30 -34.49
C PRO A 241 0.74 2.67 -35.78
N MET A 242 0.00 1.73 -36.38
CA MET A 242 -0.86 1.97 -37.54
C MET A 242 -1.98 2.97 -37.22
N ILE A 243 -2.58 2.89 -36.03
CA ILE A 243 -3.61 3.82 -35.57
C ILE A 243 -3.01 5.19 -35.27
N LYS A 244 -1.84 5.24 -34.61
CA LYS A 244 -1.13 6.50 -34.32
C LYS A 244 -0.70 7.22 -35.62
N ALA A 245 -0.28 6.47 -36.64
CA ALA A 245 0.03 7.00 -37.98
C ALA A 245 -1.24 7.52 -38.69
N ARG A 246 -2.35 6.76 -38.63
CA ARG A 246 -3.64 7.16 -39.20
C ARG A 246 -4.23 8.40 -38.52
N MET A 247 -4.09 8.54 -37.20
CA MET A 247 -4.50 9.76 -36.51
C MET A 247 -3.67 10.97 -36.94
N ARG A 248 -2.36 10.79 -37.14
CA ARG A 248 -1.47 11.85 -37.66
C ARG A 248 -1.88 12.27 -39.07
N SER A 249 -2.19 11.35 -39.98
CA SER A 249 -2.63 11.69 -41.33
C SER A 249 -3.95 12.46 -41.32
N LEU A 250 -4.95 11.99 -40.55
CA LEU A 250 -6.23 12.68 -40.40
C LEU A 250 -6.10 14.07 -39.79
N ALA A 251 -5.16 14.27 -38.86
CA ALA A 251 -4.86 15.58 -38.30
C ALA A 251 -4.31 16.54 -39.37
N HIS A 252 -3.39 16.07 -40.22
CA HIS A 252 -2.88 16.85 -41.35
C HIS A 252 -3.97 17.20 -42.36
N ASP A 253 -4.85 16.27 -42.70
CA ASP A 253 -5.96 16.52 -43.63
C ASP A 253 -6.92 17.58 -43.07
N ARG A 254 -7.27 17.49 -41.78
CA ARG A 254 -8.09 18.51 -41.11
C ARG A 254 -7.40 19.87 -41.05
N MET A 255 -6.09 19.91 -40.81
CA MET A 255 -5.31 21.16 -40.85
C MET A 255 -5.33 21.77 -42.25
N ARG A 256 -5.16 20.96 -43.30
CA ARG A 256 -5.24 21.42 -44.69
C ARG A 256 -6.63 21.96 -45.02
N LEU A 257 -7.69 21.28 -44.61
CA LEU A 257 -9.07 21.76 -44.80
C LEU A 257 -9.32 23.08 -44.07
N ARG A 258 -8.86 23.23 -42.83
CA ARG A 258 -8.92 24.50 -42.07
C ARG A 258 -8.08 25.60 -42.72
N MET A 259 -6.92 25.26 -43.26
CA MET A 259 -6.07 26.20 -43.99
C MET A 259 -6.81 26.73 -45.21
N ILE A 260 -7.38 25.83 -46.03
CA ILE A 260 -8.16 26.18 -47.24
C ILE A 260 -9.40 27.00 -46.87
N SER A 261 -10.15 26.61 -45.83
CA SER A 261 -11.35 27.33 -45.40
C SER A 261 -11.05 28.75 -44.88
N ASN A 262 -9.82 29.00 -44.43
CA ASN A 262 -9.39 30.33 -44.00
C ASN A 262 -8.92 31.23 -45.16
N VAL A 263 -8.62 30.66 -46.33
CA VAL A 263 -8.16 31.42 -47.52
C VAL A 263 -9.18 32.48 -47.97
N PRO A 264 -10.50 32.21 -48.06
CA PRO A 264 -11.48 33.24 -48.41
C PRO A 264 -11.56 34.41 -47.42
N THR A 265 -11.09 34.23 -46.18
CA THR A 265 -11.09 35.29 -45.17
C THR A 265 -9.83 36.17 -45.22
N ALA A 266 -8.87 35.86 -46.09
CA ALA A 266 -7.64 36.62 -46.24
C ALA A 266 -7.88 37.91 -47.02
N THR A 267 -7.21 38.98 -46.62
CA THR A 267 -7.30 40.29 -47.26
C THR A 267 -6.34 40.41 -48.43
N LEU A 268 -5.22 39.68 -48.38
CA LEU A 268 -4.20 39.67 -49.42
C LEU A 268 -3.53 38.29 -49.48
N ILE A 269 -3.27 37.80 -50.68
CA ILE A 269 -2.50 36.58 -50.92
C ILE A 269 -1.26 36.96 -51.71
N VAL A 270 -0.08 36.57 -51.21
CA VAL A 270 1.20 36.72 -51.89
C VAL A 270 1.67 35.33 -52.29
N ALA A 271 1.76 35.05 -53.59
CA ALA A 271 2.16 33.76 -54.12
C ALA A 271 3.47 33.85 -54.91
N ASN A 272 4.39 32.92 -54.64
CA ASN A 272 5.47 32.57 -55.55
C ASN A 272 4.96 31.40 -56.44
N PRO A 273 5.04 31.49 -57.78
CA PRO A 273 4.42 30.52 -58.69
C PRO A 273 4.78 29.04 -58.45
N THR A 274 5.91 28.75 -57.82
CA THR A 274 6.42 27.37 -57.69
C THR A 274 6.66 26.89 -56.27
N HIS A 275 6.73 27.77 -55.25
CA HIS A 275 7.25 27.35 -53.93
C HIS A 275 6.31 27.55 -52.74
N PHE A 276 5.64 28.69 -52.60
CA PHE A 276 4.77 28.93 -51.45
C PHE A 276 3.81 30.10 -51.69
N SER A 277 2.67 30.06 -50.99
CA SER A 277 1.68 31.13 -50.98
C SER A 277 1.37 31.51 -49.53
N VAL A 278 1.41 32.80 -49.22
CA VAL A 278 1.13 33.32 -47.88
C VAL A 278 -0.15 34.16 -47.93
N ALA A 279 -1.17 33.73 -47.18
CA ALA A 279 -2.43 34.44 -47.04
C ALA A 279 -2.41 35.31 -45.77
N LEU A 280 -2.54 36.63 -45.94
CA LEU A 280 -2.53 37.61 -44.86
C LEU A 280 -3.94 38.17 -44.66
N ARG A 281 -4.42 38.13 -43.41
CA ARG A 281 -5.70 38.77 -43.03
C ARG A 281 -5.43 40.03 -42.24
N TYR A 282 -5.85 41.18 -42.77
CA TYR A 282 -5.84 42.45 -42.08
C TYR A 282 -7.25 42.76 -41.59
N LYS A 283 -7.41 42.89 -40.27
CA LYS A 283 -8.64 43.43 -39.67
C LYS A 283 -8.34 44.85 -39.19
N PRO A 284 -8.91 45.90 -39.82
CA PRO A 284 -8.78 47.24 -39.27
C PRO A 284 -9.38 47.26 -37.86
N PRO A 285 -8.80 48.04 -36.92
CA PRO A 285 -9.41 48.20 -35.61
C PRO A 285 -10.81 48.81 -35.80
N LEU A 286 -11.84 48.12 -35.33
CA LEU A 286 -13.18 48.68 -35.23
C LEU A 286 -13.08 49.96 -34.40
N ILE A 287 -13.32 51.11 -35.03
CA ILE A 287 -13.48 52.37 -34.32
C ILE A 287 -14.84 52.28 -33.62
N MET A 288 -14.86 51.61 -32.47
CA MET A 288 -15.81 51.98 -31.42
C MET A 288 -15.21 53.20 -30.72
N HIS A 289 -15.85 54.33 -31.00
CA HIS A 289 -15.81 55.59 -30.29
C HIS A 289 -15.23 55.48 -28.85
N GLN A 290 -14.26 56.37 -28.60
CA GLN A 290 -13.73 56.79 -27.30
C GLN A 290 -13.52 55.67 -26.26
N LEU A 291 -12.26 55.32 -26.01
CA LEU A 291 -11.68 55.63 -24.71
C LEU A 291 -10.14 55.50 -24.79
N TRP A 292 -9.49 56.66 -24.76
CA TRP A 292 -8.15 56.95 -24.23
C TRP A 292 -6.95 56.30 -24.94
N LEU A 293 -6.24 57.05 -25.79
CA LEU A 293 -5.15 57.94 -25.37
C LEU A 293 -4.21 57.29 -24.35
N GLN A 294 -3.50 56.24 -24.77
CA GLN A 294 -2.15 55.99 -24.27
C GLN A 294 -1.17 55.90 -25.44
N LYS A 295 -0.44 57.00 -25.59
CA LYS A 295 0.87 57.16 -26.24
C LYS A 295 1.26 56.07 -27.26
N GLY A 296 1.22 56.49 -28.52
CA GLY A 296 2.42 56.37 -29.34
C GLY A 296 2.67 55.00 -29.96
N LYS A 297 1.82 54.62 -30.91
CA LYS A 297 2.21 54.29 -32.29
C LYS A 297 0.95 53.95 -33.07
N ILE A 298 0.41 54.95 -33.75
CA ILE A 298 -0.55 54.71 -34.83
C ILE A 298 0.15 53.75 -35.80
N PHE A 299 -0.42 52.56 -36.02
CA PHE A 299 0.09 51.63 -37.02
C PHE A 299 -0.20 52.26 -38.38
N SER A 300 0.70 53.14 -38.78
CA SER A 300 0.61 53.90 -40.02
C SER A 300 0.46 52.90 -41.19
N PRO A 301 -0.49 53.10 -42.12
CA PRO A 301 -0.64 52.25 -43.30
C PRO A 301 0.69 52.02 -44.03
N TYR A 302 1.57 53.02 -43.99
CA TYR A 302 2.93 52.97 -44.54
C TYR A 302 3.82 51.89 -43.91
N LYS A 303 3.64 51.54 -42.62
CA LYS A 303 4.37 50.42 -41.99
C LYS A 303 3.86 49.06 -42.47
N PHE A 304 2.57 48.91 -42.73
CA PHE A 304 2.01 47.70 -43.32
C PHE A 304 2.53 47.50 -44.74
N VAL A 305 2.53 48.56 -45.56
CA VAL A 305 3.11 48.56 -46.92
C VAL A 305 4.61 48.27 -46.89
N LYS A 306 5.35 48.82 -45.92
CA LYS A 306 6.79 48.56 -45.77
C LYS A 306 7.09 47.13 -45.30
N LEU A 307 6.25 46.55 -44.45
CA LEU A 307 6.35 45.15 -44.02
C LEU A 307 6.01 44.20 -45.17
N LEU A 308 4.97 44.52 -45.95
CA LEU A 308 4.59 43.80 -47.17
C LEU A 308 5.71 43.85 -48.22
N SER A 309 6.28 45.02 -48.48
CA SER A 309 7.43 45.21 -49.38
C SER A 309 8.66 44.41 -48.91
N LYS A 310 8.90 44.36 -47.60
CA LYS A 310 10.01 43.59 -47.03
C LYS A 310 9.76 42.09 -47.14
N MET A 311 8.53 41.62 -46.89
CA MET A 311 8.14 40.22 -47.06
C MET A 311 8.14 39.79 -48.53
N THR A 312 7.63 40.58 -49.48
CA THR A 312 7.74 40.28 -50.90
C THR A 312 9.21 40.22 -51.34
N SER A 313 10.08 41.11 -50.85
CA SER A 313 11.51 41.06 -51.15
C SER A 313 12.23 39.83 -50.58
N LEU A 314 11.75 39.29 -49.45
CA LEU A 314 12.27 38.07 -48.82
C LEU A 314 11.78 36.82 -49.55
N LEU A 315 10.51 36.81 -49.97
CA LEU A 315 9.87 35.71 -50.72
C LEU A 315 10.35 35.62 -52.18
N LEU A 316 10.88 36.71 -52.75
CA LEU A 316 11.54 36.75 -54.07
C LEU A 316 13.04 36.36 -54.00
N LYS A 317 13.63 36.33 -52.80
CA LYS A 317 15.05 35.97 -52.57
C LYS A 317 15.26 34.53 -52.07
N MET A 318 14.19 33.83 -51.72
CA MET A 318 14.16 32.41 -51.33
C MET A 318 13.51 31.59 -52.42
#